data_AF-K9PRJ8-F1
#
_entry.id   AF-K9PRJ8-F1
#
_cell.length_a   1.000
_cell.length_b   1.000
_cell.length_c   1.000
_cell.angle_alpha   90.00
_cell.angle_beta   90.00
_cell.angle_gamma   90.00
#
_symmetry.space_group_name_H-M   'P 1'
#
loop_
_entity.id
_entity.type
_entity.pdbx_description
1 polymer ?
#
loop_
_entity_poly.entity_id
_entity_poly.type
_entity_poly.pdbx_seq_one_letter_code
_entity_poly.pdbx_strand_id
1 'polypeptide(L)'
;MNPILYADWDENPIRIQAISHQMPSAPNLPLSGGCTTRMPLERFLKELERDLKNQTGKYYVRVRGCDDSEDEANIYTLKTWQVCRPDDGTYEAVVILYYAPINTYLTLKKHFGDEDAQAYLDQIAARSAAITALTDALD
;
A
#
# COMPACT_ATOMS: atom_id res chain seq x y z
N MET A 1 26.97 3.53 3.62
CA MET A 1 26.30 3.04 4.83
C MET A 1 26.88 3.76 6.01
N ASN A 2 26.02 4.40 6.80
CA ASN A 2 26.43 5.26 7.89
C ASN A 2 27.19 4.42 8.94
N PRO A 3 28.49 4.67 9.17
CA PRO A 3 29.34 3.81 10.01
C PRO A 3 28.94 3.83 11.49
N ILE A 4 28.30 4.91 11.96
CA ILE A 4 27.80 5.00 13.35
C ILE A 4 26.61 4.06 13.52
N LEU A 5 25.64 4.11 12.62
CA LEU A 5 24.45 3.26 12.66
C LEU A 5 24.78 1.80 12.34
N TYR A 6 25.79 1.58 11.51
CA TYR A 6 26.30 0.24 11.24
C TYR A 6 26.98 -0.38 12.46
N ALA A 7 27.70 0.41 13.28
CA ALA A 7 28.36 -0.09 14.47
C ALA A 7 27.37 -0.51 15.57
N ASP A 8 26.17 0.09 15.60
CA ASP A 8 25.08 -0.31 16.49
C ASP A 8 24.42 -1.62 16.03
N TRP A 9 24.66 -2.04 14.78
CA TRP A 9 24.11 -3.27 14.22
C TRP A 9 25.21 -4.34 14.23
N ASP A 10 24.89 -5.54 14.74
CA ASP A 10 25.83 -6.68 14.72
C ASP A 10 26.28 -7.03 13.27
N GLU A 11 27.07 -8.10 13.10
CA GLU A 11 27.64 -8.57 11.81
C GLU A 11 26.63 -8.75 10.64
N ASN A 12 25.33 -8.67 10.91
CA ASN A 12 24.26 -8.78 9.92
C ASN A 12 23.21 -7.66 10.09
N PRO A 13 23.43 -6.49 9.48
CA PRO A 13 22.59 -5.32 9.66
C PRO A 13 21.25 -5.43 8.90
N ILE A 14 20.24 -4.67 9.34
CA ILE A 14 19.00 -4.54 8.56
C ILE A 14 19.35 -3.88 7.21
N ARG A 15 18.84 -4.42 6.12
CA ARG A 15 19.12 -3.87 4.79
C ARG A 15 17.96 -3.05 4.26
N ILE A 16 16.75 -3.47 4.58
CA ILE A 16 15.52 -2.88 4.04
C ILE A 16 14.58 -2.49 5.17
N GLN A 17 14.10 -1.26 5.11
CA GLN A 17 12.91 -0.81 5.84
C GLN A 17 11.76 -0.73 4.84
N ALA A 18 10.71 -1.52 5.03
CA ALA A 18 9.48 -1.41 4.26
C ALA A 18 8.40 -0.72 5.10
N ILE A 19 7.65 0.18 4.47
CA ILE A 19 6.53 0.89 5.11
C ILE A 19 5.28 0.73 4.25
N SER A 20 4.14 0.43 4.88
CA SER A 20 2.85 0.38 4.20
C SER A 20 2.22 1.77 4.17
N HIS A 21 1.77 2.18 2.99
CA HIS A 21 1.12 3.44 2.75
C HIS A 21 -0.10 3.23 1.85
N GLN A 22 -1.12 4.07 1.98
CA GLN A 22 -2.26 4.07 1.08
C GLN A 22 -1.86 4.73 -0.24
N MET A 23 -2.45 4.30 -1.35
CA MET A 23 -2.41 5.02 -2.62
C MET A 23 -2.91 6.45 -2.40
N PRO A 24 -2.36 7.48 -3.08
CA PRO A 24 -2.83 8.86 -2.92
C PRO A 24 -4.33 9.07 -3.18
N SER A 25 -4.93 8.20 -4.01
CA SER A 25 -6.35 8.23 -4.33
C SER A 25 -7.22 7.38 -3.40
N ALA A 26 -6.64 6.69 -2.42
CA ALA A 26 -7.35 5.83 -1.49
C ALA A 26 -7.67 6.57 -0.17
N PRO A 27 -8.69 6.12 0.59
CA PRO A 27 -8.99 6.68 1.90
C PRO A 27 -7.77 6.61 2.84
N ASN A 28 -7.47 7.70 3.52
CA ASN A 28 -6.28 7.80 4.38
C ASN A 28 -6.55 7.20 5.77
N LEU A 29 -6.22 5.91 5.95
CA LEU A 29 -6.35 5.18 7.21
C LEU A 29 -5.05 4.47 7.57
N PRO A 30 -4.53 4.59 8.80
CA PRO A 30 -3.28 3.95 9.19
C PRO A 30 -3.33 2.44 8.93
N LEU A 31 -2.26 1.87 8.36
CA LEU A 31 -2.18 0.44 8.02
C LEU A 31 -1.26 -0.31 8.99
N SER A 32 -1.52 -1.59 9.24
CA SER A 32 -0.70 -2.45 10.12
C SER A 32 0.52 -3.08 9.46
N GLY A 33 0.72 -2.86 8.15
CA GLY A 33 1.86 -3.40 7.41
C GLY A 33 3.17 -2.61 7.58
N GLY A 34 4.24 -3.19 7.02
CA GLY A 34 5.61 -2.72 7.14
C GLY A 34 6.52 -3.80 7.73
N CYS A 35 7.82 -3.73 7.48
CA CYS A 35 8.78 -4.65 8.08
C CYS A 35 10.22 -4.15 7.94
N THR A 36 11.10 -4.65 8.79
CA THR A 36 12.55 -4.60 8.59
C THR A 36 13.05 -5.96 8.14
N THR A 37 14.01 -6.00 7.21
CA THR A 37 14.67 -7.27 6.83
C THR A 37 16.14 -7.11 6.52
N ARG A 38 16.91 -8.16 6.79
CA ARG A 38 18.33 -8.31 6.43
C ARG A 38 18.52 -8.86 5.01
N MET A 39 17.41 -9.11 4.30
CA MET A 39 17.41 -9.61 2.93
C MET A 39 17.93 -8.55 1.94
N PRO A 40 18.74 -8.94 0.94
CA PRO A 40 19.10 -8.04 -0.15
C PRO A 40 17.88 -7.51 -0.90
N LEU A 41 17.96 -6.26 -1.39
CA LEU A 41 16.86 -5.61 -2.13
C LEU A 41 16.34 -6.48 -3.28
N GLU A 42 17.21 -7.05 -4.10
CA GLU A 42 16.81 -7.86 -5.25
C GLU A 42 15.91 -9.04 -4.85
N ARG A 43 16.29 -9.75 -3.79
CA ARG A 43 15.49 -10.88 -3.29
C ARG A 43 14.18 -10.40 -2.69
N PHE A 44 14.21 -9.28 -1.96
CA PHE A 44 13.00 -8.68 -1.38
C PHE A 44 11.98 -8.32 -2.47
N LEU A 45 12.43 -7.70 -3.56
CA LEU A 45 11.56 -7.35 -4.69
C LEU A 45 10.97 -8.59 -5.37
N LYS A 46 11.78 -9.64 -5.58
CA LYS A 46 11.27 -10.93 -6.12
C LYS A 46 10.21 -11.56 -5.21
N GLU A 47 10.37 -11.45 -3.90
CA GLU A 47 9.35 -11.93 -2.95
C GLU A 47 8.08 -11.08 -3.01
N LEU A 48 8.17 -9.75 -3.16
CA LEU A 48 7.01 -8.88 -3.39
C LEU A 48 6.26 -9.22 -4.68
N GLU A 49 6.97 -9.43 -5.78
CA GLU A 49 6.38 -9.83 -7.06
C GLU A 49 5.66 -11.17 -6.96
N ARG A 50 6.27 -12.14 -6.26
CA ARG A 50 5.65 -13.45 -5.98
C ARG A 50 4.41 -13.28 -5.11
N ASP A 51 4.50 -12.50 -4.04
CA ASP A 51 3.39 -12.23 -3.12
C ASP A 51 2.21 -11.57 -3.85
N LEU A 52 2.49 -10.61 -4.74
CA LEU A 52 1.50 -9.98 -5.62
C LEU A 52 0.83 -11.00 -6.55
N LYS A 53 1.64 -11.85 -7.23
CA LYS A 53 1.13 -12.86 -8.16
C LYS A 53 0.26 -13.92 -7.48
N ASN A 54 0.67 -14.36 -6.30
CA ASN A 54 0.01 -15.44 -5.58
C ASN A 54 -1.06 -14.95 -4.59
N GLN A 55 -1.19 -13.63 -4.42
CA GLN A 55 -2.07 -13.00 -3.43
C GLN A 55 -1.80 -13.49 -1.99
N THR A 56 -0.52 -13.58 -1.63
CA THR A 56 -0.05 -14.06 -0.33
C THR A 56 0.85 -13.04 0.36
N GLY A 57 1.17 -13.27 1.64
CA GLY A 57 2.19 -12.49 2.35
C GLY A 57 1.86 -11.01 2.41
N LYS A 58 2.74 -10.16 1.87
CA LYS A 58 2.58 -8.69 1.91
C LYS A 58 1.51 -8.15 0.96
N TYR A 59 0.83 -9.01 0.21
CA TYR A 59 -0.26 -8.61 -0.67
C TYR A 59 -1.42 -7.97 0.08
N TYR A 60 -1.76 -8.48 1.26
CA TYR A 60 -2.81 -7.94 2.11
C TYR A 60 -2.24 -7.16 3.29
N VAL A 61 -2.84 -6.01 3.59
CA VAL A 61 -2.68 -5.30 4.86
C VAL A 61 -4.04 -4.86 5.37
N ARG A 62 -4.13 -4.55 6.66
CA ARG A 62 -5.38 -4.13 7.27
C ARG A 62 -5.24 -2.74 7.88
N VAL A 63 -6.38 -2.08 8.10
CA VAL A 63 -6.45 -0.89 8.94
C VAL A 63 -5.89 -1.23 10.31
N ARG A 64 -4.98 -0.39 10.83
CA ARG A 64 -4.31 -0.62 12.10
C ARG A 64 -5.33 -0.74 13.22
N GLY A 65 -5.20 -1.78 14.05
CA GLY A 65 -6.16 -2.12 15.09
C GLY A 65 -7.30 -3.03 14.61
N CYS A 66 -7.28 -3.44 13.33
CA CYS A 66 -8.19 -4.42 12.75
C CYS A 66 -7.42 -5.62 12.17
N ASP A 67 -6.32 -6.03 12.81
CA ASP A 67 -5.32 -6.94 12.21
C ASP A 67 -5.84 -8.36 11.94
N ASP A 68 -6.84 -8.81 12.70
CA ASP A 68 -7.52 -10.10 12.52
C ASP A 68 -8.89 -9.95 11.81
N SER A 69 -9.17 -8.77 11.25
CA SER A 69 -10.47 -8.51 10.64
C SER A 69 -10.57 -9.13 9.25
N GLU A 70 -11.61 -9.93 9.05
CA GLU A 70 -12.03 -10.45 7.74
C GLU A 70 -13.05 -9.54 7.03
N ASP A 71 -13.32 -8.36 7.60
CA ASP A 71 -14.20 -7.37 7.00
C ASP A 71 -13.49 -6.66 5.84
N GLU A 72 -14.06 -6.75 4.64
CA GLU A 72 -13.51 -6.12 3.44
C GLU A 72 -13.28 -4.62 3.59
N ALA A 73 -14.08 -3.93 4.41
CA ALA A 73 -13.92 -2.51 4.70
C ALA A 73 -12.56 -2.18 5.35
N ASN A 74 -11.93 -3.17 5.98
CA ASN A 74 -10.66 -3.05 6.68
C ASN A 74 -9.46 -3.56 5.87
N ILE A 75 -9.68 -4.18 4.70
CA ILE A 75 -8.63 -4.90 3.96
C ILE A 75 -8.17 -4.09 2.76
N TYR A 76 -6.86 -3.99 2.60
CA TYR A 76 -6.20 -3.31 1.50
C TYR A 76 -5.26 -4.27 0.76
N THR A 77 -5.11 -4.06 -0.55
CA THR A 77 -4.24 -4.86 -1.43
C THR A 77 -3.11 -4.04 -2.01
N LEU A 78 -1.93 -4.65 -2.10
CA LEU A 78 -0.73 -4.06 -2.67
C LEU A 78 -0.98 -3.73 -4.15
N LYS A 79 -0.73 -2.48 -4.55
CA LYS A 79 -0.89 -1.99 -5.92
C LYS A 79 0.44 -1.72 -6.59
N THR A 80 1.39 -1.15 -5.85
CA THR A 80 2.72 -0.83 -6.37
C THR A 80 3.68 -0.58 -5.20
N TRP A 81 4.95 -0.34 -5.50
CA TRP A 81 5.95 0.06 -4.52
C TRP A 81 6.95 1.05 -5.10
N GLN A 82 7.52 1.86 -4.22
CA GLN A 82 8.61 2.78 -4.53
C GLN A 82 9.85 2.38 -3.74
N VAL A 83 11.00 2.37 -4.41
CA VAL A 83 12.30 2.10 -3.79
C VAL A 83 13.04 3.42 -3.61
N CYS A 84 13.30 3.79 -2.36
CA CYS A 84 14.06 4.97 -1.99
C CYS A 84 15.43 4.53 -1.46
N ARG A 85 16.52 5.09 -2.00
CA ARG A 85 17.88 4.81 -1.52
C ARG A 85 18.34 5.96 -0.63
N PRO A 86 18.58 5.74 0.67
CA PRO A 86 19.07 6.79 1.56
C PRO A 86 20.49 7.23 1.19
N ASP A 87 20.75 8.54 1.16
CA ASP A 87 22.07 9.09 0.84
C ASP A 87 23.11 8.81 1.94
N ASP A 88 22.66 8.67 3.19
CA ASP A 88 23.49 8.27 4.32
C ASP A 88 23.84 6.77 4.31
N GLY A 89 23.18 6.00 3.45
CA GLY A 89 23.28 4.55 3.34
C GLY A 89 22.86 3.79 4.60
N THR A 90 22.06 4.36 5.49
CA THR A 90 21.56 3.69 6.70
C THR A 90 20.86 2.37 6.38
N TYR A 91 20.14 2.33 5.27
CA TYR A 91 19.58 1.13 4.66
C TYR A 91 20.12 0.99 3.23
N GLU A 92 20.10 -0.23 2.70
CA GLU A 92 20.21 -0.42 1.25
C GLU A 92 19.05 0.24 0.52
N ALA A 93 17.84 0.14 1.08
CA ALA A 93 16.68 0.88 0.63
C ALA A 93 15.61 1.02 1.71
N VAL A 94 14.83 2.10 1.61
CA VAL A 94 13.50 2.22 2.20
C VAL A 94 12.49 1.93 1.08
N VAL A 95 11.61 0.96 1.28
CA VAL A 95 10.59 0.58 0.29
C VAL A 95 9.21 1.02 0.78
N ILE A 96 8.56 1.90 0.02
CA ILE A 96 7.18 2.32 0.27
C ILE A 96 6.27 1.38 -0.49
N LEU A 97 5.44 0.63 0.23
CA LEU A 97 4.46 -0.30 -0.32
C LEU A 97 3.11 0.41 -0.38
N TYR A 98 2.57 0.61 -1.58
CA TYR A 98 1.33 1.35 -1.80
C TYR A 98 0.13 0.42 -1.94
N TYR A 99 -0.89 0.68 -1.14
CA TYR A 99 -2.08 -0.16 -1.02
C TYR A 99 -3.37 0.59 -1.33
N ALA A 100 -4.36 -0.09 -1.87
CA ALA A 100 -5.72 0.44 -2.00
C ALA A 100 -6.73 -0.54 -1.39
N PRO A 101 -7.87 -0.05 -0.86
CA PRO A 101 -8.87 -0.91 -0.27
C PRO A 101 -9.38 -1.91 -1.30
N ILE A 102 -9.71 -3.13 -0.87
CA ILE A 102 -10.36 -4.09 -1.76
C ILE A 102 -11.78 -3.64 -2.13
N ASN A 103 -12.41 -2.88 -1.23
CA ASN A 103 -13.72 -2.29 -1.44
C ASN A 103 -13.77 -0.86 -0.88
N THR A 104 -13.49 0.13 -1.75
CA THR A 104 -13.47 1.55 -1.36
C THR A 104 -14.79 2.02 -0.76
N TYR A 105 -15.93 1.58 -1.29
CA TYR A 105 -17.25 1.98 -0.79
C TYR A 105 -17.45 1.50 0.66
N LEU A 106 -17.19 0.21 0.93
CA LEU A 106 -17.35 -0.33 2.28
C LEU A 106 -16.35 0.30 3.27
N THR A 107 -15.12 0.55 2.83
CA THR A 107 -14.12 1.28 3.64
C THR A 107 -14.61 2.68 4.00
N LEU A 108 -15.07 3.46 3.02
CA LEU A 108 -15.60 4.80 3.25
C LEU A 108 -16.81 4.77 4.19
N LYS A 109 -17.77 3.88 3.91
CA LYS A 109 -18.98 3.75 4.72
C LYS A 109 -18.68 3.43 6.18
N LYS A 110 -17.74 2.53 6.44
CA LYS A 110 -17.38 2.09 7.80
C LYS A 110 -16.58 3.14 8.57
N HIS A 111 -15.58 3.76 7.93
CA HIS A 111 -14.57 4.56 8.63
C HIS A 111 -14.78 6.07 8.51
N PHE A 112 -15.58 6.52 7.54
CA PHE A 112 -15.82 7.93 7.24
C PHE A 112 -17.32 8.29 7.31
N GLY A 113 -18.19 7.36 6.92
CA GLY A 113 -19.64 7.48 7.06
C GLY A 113 -20.38 7.38 5.72
N ASP A 114 -21.72 7.44 5.79
CA ASP A 114 -22.59 7.28 4.62
C ASP A 114 -22.43 8.42 3.61
N GLU A 115 -22.16 9.65 4.06
CA GLU A 115 -21.99 10.81 3.18
C GLU A 115 -20.79 10.65 2.25
N ASP A 116 -19.62 10.27 2.79
CA ASP A 116 -18.41 10.01 2.00
C ASP A 116 -18.57 8.81 1.06
N ALA A 117 -19.26 7.76 1.53
CA ALA A 117 -19.56 6.60 0.73
C ALA A 117 -20.48 6.94 -0.46
N GLN A 118 -21.48 7.80 -0.24
CA GLN A 118 -22.38 8.27 -1.29
C GLN A 118 -21.65 9.18 -2.28
N ALA A 119 -20.84 10.12 -1.79
CA ALA A 119 -20.04 11.01 -2.64
C ALA A 119 -19.11 10.23 -3.58
N TYR A 120 -18.54 9.11 -3.12
CA TYR A 120 -17.76 8.20 -3.96
C TYR A 120 -18.58 7.56 -5.08
N LEU A 121 -19.81 7.11 -4.80
CA LEU A 121 -20.70 6.55 -5.83
C LEU A 121 -21.09 7.62 -6.86
N ASP A 122 -21.38 8.83 -6.40
CA ASP A 122 -21.76 9.95 -7.28
C ASP A 122 -20.60 10.32 -8.22
N GLN A 123 -19.36 10.31 -7.73
CA GLN A 123 -18.17 10.53 -8.56
C GLN A 123 -17.99 9.45 -9.63
N ILE A 124 -18.23 8.18 -9.30
CA ILE A 124 -18.18 7.08 -10.27
C ILE A 124 -19.26 7.25 -11.34
N ALA A 125 -20.49 7.57 -10.93
CA ALA A 125 -21.61 7.79 -11.84
C ALA A 125 -21.31 8.95 -12.82
N ALA A 126 -20.83 10.09 -12.30
CA ALA A 126 -20.47 11.24 -13.11
C ALA A 126 -19.35 10.93 -14.11
N ARG A 127 -18.30 10.20 -13.69
CA ARG A 127 -17.21 9.79 -14.59
C ARG A 127 -17.69 8.85 -15.68
N SER A 128 -18.56 7.90 -15.34
CA SER A 128 -19.11 6.93 -16.29
C SER A 128 -19.97 7.62 -17.35
N ALA A 129 -20.83 8.55 -16.93
CA ALA A 129 -21.64 9.36 -17.84
C ALA A 129 -20.77 10.20 -18.80
N ALA A 130 -19.66 10.78 -18.32
CA ALA A 130 -18.74 11.53 -19.16
C ALA A 130 -18.04 10.65 -20.22
N ILE A 131 -17.65 9.42 -19.86
CA ILE A 131 -17.04 8.47 -20.81
C ILE A 131 -18.06 8.05 -21.89
N THR A 132 -19.29 7.74 -21.50
CA THR A 132 -20.36 7.41 -22.46
C THR A 132 -20.61 8.55 -23.43
N ALA A 133 -20.79 9.78 -22.92
CA ALA A 133 -21.03 10.95 -23.78
C ALA A 133 -19.87 11.23 -24.76
N LEU A 134 -18.62 10.99 -24.34
CA LEU A 134 -17.45 11.10 -25.22
C LEU A 134 -17.42 10.01 -26.29
N THR A 135 -17.85 8.80 -25.95
CA THR A 135 -17.89 7.67 -26.88
C THR A 135 -18.96 7.90 -27.94
N ASP A 136 -20.17 8.29 -27.51
CA ASP A 136 -21.31 8.60 -28.40
C ASP A 136 -21.03 9.78 -29.35
N ALA A 137 -20.15 10.71 -28.96
CA ALA A 137 -19.76 11.86 -29.78
C ALA A 137 -18.65 11.54 -30.80
N LEU A 138 -17.98 10.38 -30.66
CA LEU A 138 -16.92 9.91 -31.55
C LEU A 138 -17.42 8.89 -32.59
N ASP A 139 -18.62 8.36 -32.41
CA ASP A 139 -19.35 7.48 -33.36
C ASP A 139 -20.20 8.30 -34.36
#